data_AF-K1RET2-F1
#
_entry.id   AF-K1RET2-F1
#
_cell.length_a   1.000
_cell.length_b   1.000
_cell.length_c   1.000
_cell.angle_alpha   90.00
_cell.angle_beta   90.00
_cell.angle_gamma   90.00
#
_symmetry.space_group_name_H-M   'P 1'
#
loop_
_entity.id
_entity.type
_entity.pdbx_description
1 polymer ?
#
loop_
_entity_poly.entity_id
_entity_poly.type
_entity_poly.pdbx_seq_one_letter_code
_entity_poly.pdbx_strand_id
1 'polypeptide(L)'
;YCVAIWKMLRKKGCVPSALTQNVKDFLASPEIENIFENSDFLVLLSQAQGDRQILAKQLGISPHQLSYVTHTNSGEGLLFFGNTTIPFVDRFPQNTELYAIMTTRPEDKKQEMNRA
;
A
#
# COMPACT_ATOMS: atom_id res chain seq x y z
N TYR A 1 17.49 -8.21 9.95
CA TYR A 1 18.30 -7.18 9.24
C TYR A 1 17.48 -5.91 8.95
N CYS A 2 16.38 -5.97 8.19
CA CYS A 2 15.59 -4.79 7.81
C CYS A 2 15.09 -3.94 8.99
N VAL A 3 14.68 -4.57 10.09
CA VAL A 3 14.18 -3.86 11.29
C VAL A 3 15.26 -2.98 11.93
N ALA A 4 16.50 -3.47 12.01
CA ALA A 4 17.60 -2.69 12.59
C ALA A 4 17.91 -1.45 11.74
N ILE A 5 17.87 -1.60 10.42
CA ILE A 5 18.04 -0.49 9.47
C ILE A 5 16.90 0.51 9.62
N TRP A 6 15.65 0.05 9.67
CA TRP A 6 14.49 0.93 9.82
C TRP A 6 14.59 1.81 11.07
N LYS A 7 14.90 1.19 12.22
CA LYS A 7 15.09 1.89 13.50
C LYS A 7 16.25 2.90 13.43
N MET A 8 17.35 2.53 12.77
CA MET A 8 18.51 3.40 12.59
C MET A 8 18.20 4.61 11.71
N LEU A 9 17.53 4.39 10.56
CA LEU A 9 17.11 5.44 9.63
C LEU A 9 16.16 6.43 10.33
N ARG A 10 15.15 5.94 11.05
CA ARG A 10 14.22 6.80 11.81
C ARG A 10 14.96 7.65 12.85
N LYS A 11 15.92 7.08 13.59
CA LYS A 11 16.74 7.82 14.57
C LYS A 11 17.62 8.91 13.92
N LYS A 12 17.98 8.76 12.65
CA LYS A 12 18.77 9.73 11.89
C LYS A 12 17.91 10.76 11.13
N GLY A 13 16.60 10.80 11.37
CA GLY A 13 15.68 11.73 10.69
C GLY A 13 15.37 11.34 9.25
N CYS A 14 15.72 10.13 8.81
CA CYS A 14 15.28 9.62 7.52
C CYS A 14 13.82 9.14 7.62
N VAL A 15 13.11 9.17 6.49
CA VAL A 15 11.74 8.63 6.34
C VAL A 15 11.84 7.30 5.60
N PRO A 16 12.03 6.17 6.29
CA PRO A 16 12.06 4.87 5.63
C PRO A 16 10.67 4.53 5.09
N SER A 17 10.62 3.96 3.89
CA SER A 17 9.39 3.49 3.24
C SER A 17 9.53 2.02 2.87
N ALA A 18 8.45 1.26 3.02
CA ALA A 18 8.36 -0.13 2.60
C ALA A 18 7.09 -0.37 1.79
N LEU A 19 7.17 -1.33 0.88
CA LEU A 19 6.08 -1.78 0.03
C LEU A 19 6.05 -3.31 0.09
N THR A 20 4.88 -3.88 0.39
CA THR A 20 4.67 -5.34 0.41
C THR A 20 3.36 -5.70 -0.27
N GLN A 21 3.35 -6.86 -0.94
CA GLN A 21 2.13 -7.45 -1.50
C GLN A 21 1.45 -8.42 -0.52
N ASN A 22 2.23 -9.08 0.35
CA ASN A 22 1.72 -10.03 1.33
C ASN A 22 1.86 -9.44 2.73
N VAL A 23 0.72 -9.02 3.30
CA VAL A 23 0.68 -8.42 4.63
C VAL A 23 0.73 -9.48 5.73
N LYS A 24 0.27 -10.71 5.48
CA LYS A 24 0.33 -11.79 6.48
C LYS A 24 1.75 -12.13 6.87
N ASP A 25 2.61 -12.32 5.88
CA ASP A 25 4.03 -12.63 6.12
C ASP A 25 4.73 -11.47 6.82
N PHE A 26 4.33 -10.23 6.51
CA PHE A 26 4.85 -9.03 7.14
C PHE A 26 4.47 -8.95 8.62
N LEU A 27 3.21 -9.23 8.95
CA LEU A 27 2.70 -9.22 10.33
C LEU A 27 3.06 -10.48 11.14
N ALA A 28 3.64 -11.52 10.52
CA ALA A 28 4.08 -12.72 11.23
C ALA A 28 5.33 -12.48 12.11
N SER A 29 6.10 -11.41 11.85
CA SER A 29 7.25 -11.03 12.67
C SER A 29 6.85 -9.93 13.66
N PRO A 30 6.99 -10.14 14.98
CA PRO A 30 6.67 -9.13 15.99
C PRO A 30 7.46 -7.83 15.81
N GLU A 31 8.70 -7.91 15.32
CA GLU A 31 9.55 -6.75 15.10
C GLU A 31 9.08 -5.89 13.93
N ILE A 32 8.48 -6.52 12.92
CA ILE A 32 7.91 -5.86 11.75
C ILE A 32 6.51 -5.33 12.07
N GLU A 33 5.71 -6.08 12.82
CA GLU A 33 4.43 -5.62 13.37
C GLU A 33 4.63 -4.31 14.15
N ASN A 34 5.64 -4.24 15.02
CA ASN A 34 6.01 -2.99 15.70
C ASN A 34 6.35 -1.84 14.75
N ILE A 35 7.00 -2.11 13.61
CA ILE A 35 7.28 -1.05 12.62
C ILE A 35 5.99 -0.55 11.98
N PHE A 36 5.11 -1.48 11.65
CA PHE A 36 3.81 -1.20 11.06
C PHE A 36 2.94 -0.34 11.98
N GLU A 37 2.83 -0.70 13.26
CA GLU A 37 2.06 0.05 14.27
C GLU A 37 2.62 1.46 14.54
N ASN A 38 3.94 1.64 14.47
CA ASN A 38 4.59 2.94 14.69
C ASN A 38 4.64 3.83 13.43
N SER A 39 4.01 3.40 12.33
CA SER A 39 3.99 4.16 11.08
C SER A 39 2.76 5.07 11.04
N ASP A 40 2.99 6.38 11.16
CA ASP A 40 1.94 7.40 11.12
C ASP A 40 1.33 7.58 9.72
N PHE A 41 1.95 7.01 8.69
CA PHE A 41 1.51 7.08 7.30
C PHE A 41 1.49 5.68 6.67
N LEU A 42 0.35 5.28 6.15
CA LEU A 42 0.17 4.00 5.46
C LEU A 42 -0.75 4.16 4.25
N VAL A 43 -0.37 3.59 3.11
CA VAL A 43 -1.23 3.45 1.94
C VAL A 43 -1.62 1.99 1.81
N LEU A 44 -2.91 1.72 1.90
CA LEU A 44 -3.48 0.37 1.74
C LEU A 44 -4.30 0.31 0.45
N LEU A 45 -3.76 -0.37 -0.55
CA LEU A 45 -4.48 -0.71 -1.78
C LEU A 45 -5.34 -1.97 -1.58
N SER A 46 -6.06 -2.39 -2.62
CA SER A 46 -6.87 -3.62 -2.62
C SER A 46 -6.13 -4.84 -2.05
N GLN A 47 -6.76 -5.57 -1.13
CA GLN A 47 -6.18 -6.75 -0.46
C GLN A 47 -7.06 -8.00 -0.62
N ALA A 48 -6.42 -9.17 -0.58
CA ALA A 48 -7.13 -10.45 -0.55
C ALA A 48 -8.07 -10.55 0.66
N GLN A 49 -9.19 -11.29 0.52
CA GLN A 49 -10.23 -11.38 1.55
C GLN A 49 -9.71 -11.86 2.91
N GLY A 50 -8.79 -12.82 2.91
CA GLY A 50 -8.20 -13.35 4.13
C GLY A 50 -7.25 -12.39 4.85
N ASP A 51 -6.68 -11.39 4.15
CA ASP A 51 -5.70 -10.47 4.73
C ASP A 51 -6.39 -9.23 5.33
N ARG A 52 -7.56 -8.87 4.76
CA ARG A 52 -8.40 -7.76 5.20
C ARG A 52 -8.80 -7.83 6.67
N GLN A 53 -9.19 -9.01 7.15
CA GLN A 53 -9.62 -9.17 8.55
C GLN A 53 -8.47 -8.97 9.54
N ILE A 54 -7.26 -9.41 9.17
CA ILE A 54 -6.06 -9.25 9.98
C ILE A 54 -5.67 -7.78 10.04
N LEU A 55 -5.63 -7.12 8.88
CA LEU A 55 -5.37 -5.69 8.76
C LEU A 55 -6.36 -4.82 9.53
N ALA A 56 -7.66 -5.13 9.46
CA ALA A 56 -8.68 -4.39 10.17
C ALA A 56 -8.51 -4.43 11.68
N LYS A 57 -8.17 -5.61 12.20
CA LYS A 57 -7.91 -5.80 13.62
C LYS A 57 -6.69 -5.00 14.07
N GLN A 58 -5.60 -5.05 13.29
CA GLN A 58 -4.35 -4.37 13.64
C GLN A 58 -4.43 -2.85 13.49
N LEU A 59 -5.15 -2.36 12.47
CA LEU A 59 -5.31 -0.92 12.21
C LEU A 59 -6.54 -0.30 12.92
N GLY A 60 -7.30 -1.09 13.69
CA GLY A 60 -8.52 -0.61 14.37
C GLY A 60 -9.60 -0.10 13.41
N ILE A 61 -9.64 -0.62 12.17
CA ILE A 61 -10.53 -0.13 11.11
C ILE A 61 -11.92 -0.71 11.32
N SER A 62 -12.94 0.16 11.27
CA SER A 62 -14.33 -0.31 11.32
C SER A 62 -14.68 -1.18 10.10
N PRO A 63 -15.58 -2.17 10.24
CA PRO A 63 -16.08 -2.96 9.10
C PRO A 63 -16.62 -2.10 7.95
N HIS A 64 -17.15 -0.91 8.26
CA HIS A 64 -17.62 0.04 7.25
C HIS A 64 -16.47 0.67 6.44
N GLN A 65 -15.38 1.08 7.09
CA GLN A 65 -14.19 1.59 6.41
C GLN A 65 -13.51 0.51 5.55
N LEU A 66 -13.50 -0.74 6.02
CA LEU A 66 -13.06 -1.90 5.24
C LEU A 66 -13.85 -2.09 3.94
N SER A 67 -15.13 -1.71 3.90
CA SER A 67 -15.95 -1.83 2.68
C SER A 67 -15.37 -1.02 1.52
N TYR A 68 -14.73 0.12 1.80
CA TYR A 68 -14.05 0.95 0.80
C TYR A 68 -12.78 0.31 0.22
N VAL A 69 -12.28 -0.80 0.76
CA VAL A 69 -11.14 -1.58 0.23
C VAL A 69 -11.57 -2.97 -0.25
N THR A 70 -12.86 -3.30 -0.19
CA THR A 70 -13.37 -4.64 -0.56
C THR A 70 -13.65 -4.82 -2.05
N HIS A 71 -13.85 -3.73 -2.80
CA HIS A 71 -14.20 -3.74 -4.23
C HIS A 71 -13.48 -2.62 -4.99
N THR A 72 -12.21 -2.41 -4.66
CA THR A 72 -11.41 -1.33 -5.26
C THR A 72 -10.82 -1.75 -6.58
N ASN A 73 -10.97 -0.89 -7.58
CA ASN A 73 -10.24 -1.02 -8.83
C ASN A 73 -8.75 -0.72 -8.60
N SER A 74 -7.92 -1.03 -9.60
CA SER A 74 -6.52 -0.60 -9.60
C SER A 74 -6.44 0.92 -9.38
N GLY A 75 -5.63 1.35 -8.41
CA GLY A 75 -5.48 2.77 -8.04
C GLY A 75 -6.42 3.25 -6.93
N GLU A 76 -7.28 2.40 -6.38
CA GLU A 76 -8.19 2.77 -5.29
C GLU A 76 -7.75 2.11 -3.95
N GLY A 77 -7.95 2.82 -2.84
CA GLY A 77 -7.53 2.34 -1.52
C GLY A 77 -7.85 3.26 -0.34
N LEU A 78 -7.22 2.97 0.79
CA LEU A 78 -7.27 3.76 2.02
C LEU A 78 -5.90 4.35 2.33
N LEU A 79 -5.90 5.62 2.70
CA LEU A 79 -4.75 6.33 3.26
C LEU A 79 -4.95 6.53 4.76
N PHE A 80 -3.98 6.10 5.55
CA PHE A 80 -3.94 6.37 6.99
C PHE A 80 -2.91 7.46 7.24
N PHE A 81 -3.31 8.49 7.97
CA PHE A 81 -2.45 9.58 8.40
C PHE A 81 -2.78 9.97 9.85
N GLY A 82 -1.93 9.52 10.77
CA GLY A 82 -2.19 9.60 12.21
C GLY A 82 -3.54 8.97 12.54
N ASN A 83 -4.46 9.78 13.06
CA ASN A 83 -5.81 9.33 13.44
C ASN A 83 -6.85 9.45 12.32
N THR A 84 -6.44 9.85 11.11
CA THR A 84 -7.35 10.09 9.99
C THR A 84 -7.23 8.99 8.94
N THR A 85 -8.36 8.45 8.52
CA THR A 85 -8.45 7.49 7.42
C THR A 85 -9.19 8.13 6.25
N ILE A 86 -8.54 8.20 5.08
CA ILE A 86 -9.05 8.86 3.88
C ILE A 86 -9.14 7.83 2.75
N PRO A 87 -10.35 7.52 2.23
CA PRO A 87 -10.47 6.76 1.01
C PRO A 87 -10.01 7.59 -0.18
N PHE A 88 -9.29 6.96 -1.12
CA PHE A 88 -8.80 7.64 -2.32
C PHE A 88 -9.05 6.81 -3.58
N VAL A 89 -9.10 7.54 -4.70
CA VAL A 89 -9.22 7.00 -6.06
C VAL A 89 -8.18 7.71 -6.91
N ASP A 90 -7.17 6.98 -7.37
CA ASP A 90 -6.18 7.47 -8.32
C ASP A 90 -6.50 6.97 -9.73
N ARG A 91 -6.85 7.91 -10.61
CA ARG A 91 -7.07 7.68 -12.04
C ARG A 91 -5.99 8.39 -12.83
N PHE A 92 -4.80 7.81 -12.83
CA PHE A 92 -3.66 8.37 -13.54
C PHE A 92 -3.94 8.47 -15.06
N PRO A 93 -3.64 9.62 -15.70
CA PRO A 93 -3.94 9.82 -17.12
C PRO A 93 -3.09 8.91 -18.02
N GLN A 94 -3.76 7.98 -18.72
CA GLN A 94 -3.11 6.95 -19.54
C GLN A 94 -2.59 7.45 -20.89
N ASN A 95 -3.01 8.64 -21.30
CA ASN A 95 -2.59 9.29 -22.54
C ASN A 95 -1.31 10.14 -22.38
N THR A 96 -0.51 9.86 -21.35
CA THR A 96 0.73 10.58 -21.06
C THR A 96 1.93 9.67 -21.31
N GLU A 97 3.02 10.24 -21.83
CA GLU A 97 4.31 9.55 -21.95
C GLU A 97 4.79 9.05 -20.57
N LEU A 98 4.47 9.81 -19.52
CA LEU A 98 4.76 9.44 -18.15
C LEU A 98 4.06 8.12 -17.74
N TYR A 99 2.81 7.89 -18.15
CA TYR A 99 2.12 6.63 -17.90
C TYR A 99 2.76 5.45 -18.64
N ALA A 100 3.13 5.65 -19.91
CA ALA A 100 3.79 4.63 -20.71
C ALA A 100 5.09 4.13 -20.05
N ILE A 101 5.90 5.05 -19.53
CA ILE A 101 7.17 4.70 -18.86
C ILE A 101 6.93 4.01 -17.52
N MET A 102 5.92 4.43 -16.76
CA MET A 102 5.70 3.97 -15.38
C MET A 102 4.77 2.75 -15.27
N THR A 103 4.00 2.41 -16.31
CA THR A 103 3.04 1.31 -16.22
C THR A 103 3.75 -0.03 -15.97
N THR A 104 3.23 -0.76 -14.99
CA THR A 104 3.67 -2.11 -14.66
C THR A 104 2.74 -3.18 -15.24
N ARG A 105 1.65 -2.77 -15.91
CA ARG A 105 0.67 -3.68 -16.49
C ARG A 105 1.22 -4.26 -17.79
N PRO A 106 1.34 -5.60 -17.90
CA PRO A 106 1.87 -6.24 -19.10
C PRO A 106 1.05 -5.95 -20.36
N GLU A 107 -0.25 -5.72 -20.21
CA GLU A 107 -1.18 -5.49 -21.33
C GLU A 107 -0.96 -4.13 -21.99
N ASP A 108 -0.66 -3.10 -21.20
CA ASP A 108 -0.40 -1.74 -21.68
C ASP A 108 0.91 -1.71 -22.49
N LYS A 109 1.92 -2.47 -22.06
CA LYS A 109 3.21 -2.60 -22.79
C LYS A 109 3.07 -3.29 -24.15
N LYS A 110 2.16 -4.26 -24.27
CA LYS A 110 1.86 -4.92 -25.57
C LYS A 110 1.20 -3.95 -26.55
N GLN A 111 0.38 -3.02 -26.07
CA GLN A 111 -0.26 -2.02 -26.93
C GLN A 111 0.73 -1.00 -27.48
N GLU A 112 1.75 -0.60 -26.73
CA GLU A 112 2.83 0.24 -27.26
C GLU A 112 3.65 -0.45 -28.34
N MET A 113 4.05 -1.71 -28.11
CA MET A 113 4.84 -2.48 -29.08
C MET A 113 4.10 -2.68 -30.42
N ASN A 114 2.76 -2.73 -30.41
CA ASN A 114 1.95 -2.82 -31.61
C ASN A 114 1.71 -1.47 -32.31
N ARG A 115 2.03 -0.35 -31.65
CA ARG A 115 1.91 1.01 -32.19
C ARG A 115 3.24 1.56 -32.72
N ALA A 116 4.36 0.96 -32.32
CA ALA A 116 5.71 1.23 -32.83
C ALA A 116 5.99 0.43 -34.12
#